data_AF-A0A4R0KYN1-F1
#
_entry.id   AF-A0A4R0KYN1-F1
#
_cell.length_a   1.000
_cell.length_b   1.000
_cell.length_c   1.000
_cell.angle_alpha   90.00
_cell.angle_beta   90.00
_cell.angle_gamma   90.00
#
_symmetry.space_group_name_H-M   'P 1'
#
loop_
_entity.id
_entity.type
_entity.pdbx_description
1 polymer ?
#
loop_
_entity_poly.entity_id
_entity_poly.type
_entity_poly.pdbx_seq_one_letter_code
_entity_poly.pdbx_strand_id
1 'polypeptide(L)' 'MYTGPQYWFTNAYGGQHQMFSVVFRVDRWSGSLLAETDETRDARFFPLSELPPLRPVYQETLADLDAFDGTLIVK' A
#
# COMPACT_ATOMS: atom_id res chain seq x y z
N MET A 1 4.60 6.99 -7.07
CA MET A 1 5.65 6.06 -7.53
C MET A 1 6.74 6.08 -6.49
N TYR A 2 7.10 4.92 -5.96
CA TYR A 2 8.09 4.74 -4.90
C TYR A 2 9.29 3.99 -5.49
N THR A 3 10.44 4.65 -5.53
CA THR A 3 11.68 4.10 -6.11
C THR A 3 12.93 4.71 -5.46
N GLY A 4 14.10 4.11 -5.68
CA GLY A 4 15.37 4.60 -5.15
C GLY A 4 15.92 3.82 -3.95
N PRO A 5 17.10 4.22 -3.44
CA PRO A 5 17.85 3.45 -2.45
C PRO A 5 17.21 3.42 -1.06
N GLN A 6 16.31 4.36 -0.74
CA GLN A 6 15.58 4.37 0.53
C GLN A 6 14.56 3.22 0.66
N TYR A 7 14.21 2.58 -0.45
CA TYR A 7 13.26 1.46 -0.49
C TYR A 7 13.93 0.07 -0.56
N TRP A 8 15.19 -0.02 -0.13
CA TRP A 8 15.80 -1.31 0.17
C TRP A 8 15.22 -1.90 1.46
N PHE A 9 14.89 -3.18 1.44
CA PHE A 9 14.44 -3.91 2.61
C PHE A 9 14.85 -5.38 2.59
N THR A 10 14.91 -5.98 3.77
CA THR A 10 15.06 -7.43 3.94
C THR A 10 13.69 -8.05 4.11
N ASN A 11 13.34 -9.02 3.27
CA ASN A 11 12.06 -9.73 3.40
C ASN A 11 12.10 -10.71 4.59
N ALA A 12 10.95 -11.32 4.90
CA ALA A 12 10.81 -12.26 6.02
C ALA A 12 11.71 -13.52 5.92
N TYR A 13 12.30 -13.76 4.75
CA TYR A 13 13.18 -14.90 4.45
C TYR A 13 14.65 -14.51 4.32
N GLY A 14 15.02 -13.29 4.72
CA GLY A 14 16.41 -12.79 4.70
C GLY A 14 16.89 -12.26 3.36
N GLY A 15 16.05 -12.25 2.32
CA GLY A 15 16.41 -11.76 0.99
C GLY A 15 16.41 -10.24 0.92
N GLN A 16 17.47 -9.66 0.34
CA GLN A 16 17.57 -8.22 0.07
C GLN A 16 16.81 -7.86 -1.21
N HIS A 17 15.93 -6.88 -1.12
CA HIS A 17 15.11 -6.42 -2.24
C HIS A 17 15.10 -4.90 -2.29
N GLN A 18 15.12 -4.37 -3.51
CA GLN A 18 14.79 -2.98 -3.76
C GLN A 18 13.34 -2.92 -4.26
N MET A 19 12.47 -2.24 -3.51
CA MET A 19 11.10 -2.06 -3.94
C MET A 19 11.02 -0.99 -5.03
N PHE A 20 10.29 -1.31 -6.10
CA PHE A 20 9.75 -0.36 -7.06
C PHE A 20 8.23 -0.54 -7.07
N SER A 21 7.47 0.53 -6.79
CA SER A 21 6.02 0.44 -6.71
C SER A 21 5.31 1.61 -7.38
N VAL A 22 4.27 1.30 -8.14
CA VAL A 22 3.32 2.26 -8.69
C VAL A 22 1.97 2.01 -8.02
N VAL A 23 1.47 3.00 -7.30
CA VAL A 23 0.21 2.93 -6.56
C VAL A 23 -0.82 3.80 -7.24
N PHE A 24 -2.05 3.31 -7.35
CA PHE A 24 -3.16 3.99 -8.02
C PHE A 24 -4.27 4.28 -7.02
N ARG A 25 -4.82 5.50 -7.04
CA ARG A 25 -6.09 5.82 -6.36
C ARG A 25 -7.24 5.24 -7.18
N VAL A 26 -8.01 4.35 -6.57
CA VAL A 26 -9.20 3.77 -7.19
C VAL A 26 -10.42 4.54 -6.70
N ASP A 27 -11.03 5.33 -7.58
CA ASP A 27 -12.17 6.18 -7.23
C ASP A 27 -13.51 5.44 -7.23
N ARG A 28 -13.63 4.34 -7.99
CA ARG A 28 -14.86 3.55 -8.11
C ARG A 28 -14.56 2.07 -8.24
N TRP A 29 -15.36 1.28 -7.54
CA TRP A 29 -15.37 -0.18 -7.62
C TRP A 29 -16.79 -0.69 -7.37
N SER A 30 -17.11 -1.88 -7.89
CA SER A 30 -18.37 -2.58 -7.64
C SER A 30 -18.12 -4.09 -7.52
N GLY A 31 -18.98 -4.75 -6.74
CA GLY A 31 -18.91 -6.18 -6.49
C GLY A 31 -19.05 -6.53 -5.01
N SER A 32 -18.68 -7.76 -4.66
CA SER A 32 -18.62 -8.24 -3.27
C SER A 32 -17.17 -8.52 -2.90
N LEU A 33 -16.77 -8.10 -1.71
CA LEU A 33 -15.45 -8.40 -1.17
C LEU A 33 -15.45 -9.84 -0.61
N LEU A 34 -14.59 -10.69 -1.15
CA LEU A 34 -14.28 -11.99 -0.54
C LEU A 34 -13.18 -11.79 0.49
N ALA A 35 -13.46 -12.12 1.75
CA ALA A 35 -12.49 -11.96 2.84
C ALA A 35 -11.30 -12.92 2.72
N GLU A 36 -11.54 -14.10 2.11
CA GLU A 36 -10.55 -15.17 1.95
C GLU A 36 -10.53 -15.66 0.50
N THR A 37 -9.31 -15.90 0.00
CA THR A 37 -8.99 -16.53 -1.29
C THR A 37 -7.76 -17.43 -1.10
N ASP A 38 -7.30 -18.10 -2.15
CA ASP A 38 -6.05 -18.88 -2.10
C ASP A 38 -4.83 -18.03 -1.71
N GLU A 39 -4.88 -16.71 -1.95
CA GLU A 39 -3.79 -15.75 -1.65
C GLU A 39 -4.10 -14.83 -0.45
N THR A 40 -5.39 -14.62 -0.14
CA THR A 40 -5.83 -13.63 0.84
C THR A 40 -6.49 -14.30 2.03
N ARG A 41 -6.15 -13.87 3.25
CA ARG A 41 -6.66 -14.49 4.49
C ARG A 41 -7.64 -13.63 5.28
N ASP A 42 -7.63 -12.32 5.11
CA ASP A 42 -8.49 -11.41 5.88
C ASP A 42 -8.61 -10.03 5.20
N ALA A 43 -9.34 -9.96 4.09
CA ALA A 43 -9.61 -8.68 3.41
C ALA A 43 -10.79 -7.94 4.04
N ARG A 44 -10.59 -6.66 4.37
CA ARG A 44 -11.60 -5.77 4.97
C ARG A 44 -11.39 -4.32 4.54
N PHE A 45 -12.45 -3.52 4.67
CA PHE A 45 -12.35 -2.06 4.63
C PHE A 45 -12.15 -1.52 6.04
N PHE A 46 -11.26 -0.55 6.18
CA PHE A 46 -10.96 0.10 7.46
C PHE A 46 -11.22 1.61 7.32
N PRO A 47 -11.90 2.25 8.29
CA PRO A 47 -11.90 3.71 8.36
C PRO A 47 -10.49 4.21 8.72
N LEU A 48 -10.13 5.41 8.27
CA LEU A 48 -8.80 6.00 8.53
C LEU A 48 -8.49 6.16 10.04
N SER A 49 -9.52 6.26 10.89
CA SER A 49 -9.38 6.35 12.34
C SER A 49 -9.11 5.01 13.03
N GLU A 50 -9.27 3.87 12.34
CA GLU A 50 -9.18 2.52 12.92
C GLU A 50 -8.34 1.59 12.03
N LEU A 51 -7.21 2.11 11.55
CA LEU A 51 -6.26 1.33 10.75
C LEU A 51 -5.58 0.25 11.61
N PRO A 52 -5.37 -0.96 11.08
CA PRO A 52 -4.54 -1.96 11.73
C PRO A 52 -3.07 -1.51 11.78
N PRO A 53 -2.18 -2.21 12.50
CA PRO A 53 -0.75 -1.95 12.43
C PRO A 53 -0.23 -2.00 10.99
N LEU A 54 0.24 -0.86 10.48
CA LEU A 54 0.73 -0.73 9.12
C LEU A 54 2.27 -0.75 9.10
N ARG A 55 2.83 -1.35 8.05
CA ARG A 55 4.25 -1.16 7.72
C ARG A 55 4.50 0.31 7.31
N PRO A 56 5.70 0.88 7.56
CA PRO A 56 5.99 2.29 7.28
C PRO A 56 5.65 2.75 5.85
N VAL A 57 5.89 1.90 4.85
CA VAL A 57 5.58 2.20 3.45
C VAL A 57 4.09 2.49 3.20
N TYR A 58 3.19 1.83 3.94
CA TYR A 58 1.74 2.06 3.80
C TYR A 58 1.30 3.33 4.55
N GLN A 59 2.00 3.71 5.62
CA GLN A 59 1.76 4.98 6.30
C GLN A 59 2.15 6.15 5.39
N GLU A 60 3.31 6.06 4.71
CA GLU A 60 3.73 7.01 3.68
C GLU A 60 2.70 7.08 2.54
N THR A 61 2.23 5.93 2.07
CA THR A 61 1.22 5.86 1.00
C THR A 61 -0.09 6.56 1.38
N LEU A 62 -0.55 6.42 2.63
CA LEU A 62 -1.75 7.10 3.11
C LEU A 62 -1.56 8.61 3.29
N ALA A 63 -0.38 9.05 3.74
CA ALA A 63 -0.05 10.47 3.80
C ALA A 63 0.00 11.09 2.40
N ASP A 64 0.56 10.38 1.42
CA ASP A 64 0.57 10.81 0.03
C ASP A 64 -0.85 10.83 -0.56
N LEU A 65 -1.73 9.90 -0.19
CA LEU A 65 -3.14 9.92 -0.60
C LEU A 65 -3.88 11.15 -0.06
N ASP A 66 -3.63 11.55 1.19
CA ASP A 66 -4.19 12.77 1.79
C ASP A 66 -3.72 14.04 1.06
N ALA A 67 -2.45 14.06 0.65
CA ALA A 67 -1.85 15.16 -0.11
C ALA A 67 -2.13 15.11 -1.63
N PHE A 68 -2.76 14.04 -2.13
CA PHE A 68 -2.88 13.80 -3.57
C PHE A 68 -3.85 14.76 -4.25
N ASP A 69 -3.32 15.64 -5.09
CA ASP A 69 -4.05 16.66 -5.82
C ASP A 69 -4.45 16.24 -7.25
N GLY A 70 -4.20 14.98 -7.62
CA GLY A 70 -4.42 14.47 -8.97
C GLY A 70 -3.16 14.42 -9.83
N THR A 71 -2.00 14.85 -9.33
CA THR A 71 -0.71 14.78 -10.03
C THR A 71 0.16 13.62 -9.54
N LEU A 72 1.03 13.10 -10.41
CA LEU A 72 1.92 12.00 -10.07
C LEU A 72 2.89 12.41 -8.95
N ILE A 73 2.79 11.74 -7.81
CA ILE A 73 3.78 11.81 -6.74
C ILE A 73 4.94 10.85 -7.06
N VAL A 74 6.18 11.34 -7.00
CA VAL A 74 7.40 10.53 -7.15
C VAL A 74 8.24 10.66 -5.88
N LYS A 75 8.66 9.51 -5.34
CA LYS A 75 9.51 9.39 -4.18
C LYS A 75 10.68 8.47 -4.51
#